data_AF-A0A496CVL6-F1
#
_entry.id   AF-A0A496CVL6-F1
#
_cell.length_a   1.000
_cell.length_b   1.000
_cell.length_c   1.000
_cell.angle_alpha   90.00
_cell.angle_beta   90.00
_cell.angle_gamma   90.00
#
_symmetry.space_group_name_H-M   'P 1'
#
loop_
_entity.id
_entity.type
_entity.pdbx_description
1 polymer ?
#
loop_
_entity_poly.entity_id
_entity_poly.type
_entity_poly.pdbx_seq_one_letter_code
_entity_poly.pdbx_strand_id
1 'polypeptide(L)'
;MVNLDKNRLIQVLLNFMTNAIKYTPEGDITMGYEYENNGIKIYVKDTGIGISEKNLPRVFHRFEKFDTFAQGTGLGLSICKAITDKMNGKIGVQSQKGKGSFFWAWFPCTAKISQAPFAT
;
A
#
# COMPACT_ATOMS: atom_id res chain seq x y z
N MET A 1 -17.93 -14.56 0.99
CA MET A 1 -18.01 -13.79 -0.25
C MET A 1 -17.40 -12.45 0.07
N VAL A 2 -16.31 -12.08 -0.57
CA VAL A 2 -15.61 -10.83 -0.26
C VAL A 2 -16.34 -9.69 -0.98
N ASN A 3 -17.20 -8.96 -0.28
CA ASN A 3 -17.87 -7.75 -0.81
C ASN A 3 -16.91 -6.56 -0.73
N LEU A 4 -15.83 -6.62 -1.49
CA LEU A 4 -14.91 -5.50 -1.68
C LEU A 4 -15.05 -5.01 -3.12
N ASP A 5 -15.13 -3.70 -3.31
CA ASP A 5 -15.12 -3.08 -4.64
C ASP A 5 -13.74 -3.34 -5.28
N LYS A 6 -13.72 -4.24 -6.27
CA LYS A 6 -12.53 -4.64 -7.03
C LYS A 6 -11.77 -3.43 -7.58
N ASN A 7 -12.47 -2.44 -8.11
CA ASN A 7 -11.83 -1.27 -8.73
C ASN A 7 -11.13 -0.41 -7.68
N ARG A 8 -11.70 -0.32 -6.47
CA ARG A 8 -11.10 0.42 -5.35
C ARG A 8 -9.88 -0.28 -4.78
N LEU A 9 -9.92 -1.61 -4.67
CA LEU A 9 -8.73 -2.40 -4.29
C LEU A 9 -7.59 -2.23 -5.30
N ILE A 10 -7.90 -2.34 -6.59
CA ILE A 10 -6.92 -2.12 -7.66
C ILE A 10 -6.36 -0.71 -7.58
N GLN A 11 -7.19 0.30 -7.32
CA GLN A 11 -6.74 1.69 -7.18
C GLN A 11 -5.75 1.87 -6.01
N VAL A 12 -5.98 1.21 -4.87
CA VAL A 12 -5.03 1.25 -3.73
C VAL A 12 -3.72 0.58 -4.11
N LEU A 13 -3.79 -0.62 -4.68
CA LEU A 13 -2.61 -1.39 -5.07
C LEU A 13 -1.76 -0.66 -6.12
N LEU A 14 -2.39 -0.09 -7.16
CA LEU A 14 -1.70 0.67 -8.19
C LEU A 14 -1.02 1.92 -7.63
N ASN A 15 -1.65 2.64 -6.69
CA ASN A 15 -1.01 3.78 -6.05
C ASN A 15 0.24 3.37 -5.25
N PHE A 16 0.19 2.26 -4.51
CA PHE A 16 1.36 1.74 -3.81
C PHE A 16 2.46 1.32 -4.79
N MET A 17 2.10 0.60 -5.86
CA MET A 17 3.04 0.17 -6.90
C MET A 17 3.69 1.35 -7.63
N THR A 18 2.92 2.36 -8.03
CA THR A 18 3.46 3.55 -8.68
C THR A 18 4.42 4.30 -7.77
N ASN A 19 4.12 4.39 -6.46
CA ASN A 19 5.05 4.97 -5.50
C ASN A 19 6.33 4.14 -5.39
N ALA A 20 6.23 2.81 -5.27
CA ALA A 20 7.38 1.93 -5.17
C ALA A 20 8.30 2.06 -6.41
N ILE A 21 7.74 2.02 -7.62
CA ILE A 21 8.49 2.19 -8.89
C ILE A 21 9.16 3.55 -8.94
N LYS A 22 8.43 4.61 -8.57
CA LYS A 22 8.94 5.99 -8.59
C LYS A 22 10.10 6.21 -7.61
N TYR A 23 10.05 5.57 -6.45
CA TYR A 23 10.99 5.82 -5.34
C TYR A 23 12.05 4.73 -5.17
N THR A 24 12.08 3.75 -6.08
CA THR A 24 13.08 2.67 -6.14
C THR A 24 13.72 2.64 -7.54
N PRO A 25 14.66 3.56 -7.82
CA PRO A 25 15.37 3.56 -9.10
C PRO A 25 16.16 2.26 -9.33
N GLU A 26 16.69 1.68 -8.25
CA GLU A 26 17.41 0.41 -8.21
C GLU A 26 16.98 -0.39 -6.97
N GLY A 27 16.95 -1.72 -7.10
CA GLY A 27 16.55 -2.65 -6.04
C GLY A 27 15.28 -3.42 -6.37
N ASP A 28 14.57 -3.84 -5.33
CA ASP A 28 13.46 -4.79 -5.43
C ASP A 28 12.14 -4.17 -5.00
N ILE A 29 11.08 -4.58 -5.70
CA ILE A 29 9.70 -4.29 -5.33
C ILE A 29 8.96 -5.63 -5.19
N THR A 30 8.44 -5.89 -4.00
CA THR A 30 7.64 -7.08 -3.71
C THR A 30 6.20 -6.66 -3.44
N MET A 31 5.24 -7.25 -4.15
CA MET A 31 3.82 -7.08 -3.88
C MET A 31 3.18 -8.40 -3.49
N GLY A 32 2.15 -8.34 -2.66
CA GLY A 32 1.47 -9.54 -2.22
C GLY A 32 0.23 -9.25 -1.41
N TYR A 33 -0.31 -10.32 -0.83
CA TYR A 33 -1.42 -10.25 0.09
C TYR A 33 -1.32 -11.34 1.15
N GLU A 34 -1.91 -11.07 2.31
CA GLU A 34 -2.04 -12.00 3.43
C GLU A 34 -3.50 -12.01 3.89
N TYR A 35 -4.01 -13.20 4.26
CA TYR A 35 -5.26 -13.30 5.00
C TYR A 35 -4.95 -13.38 6.49
N GLU A 36 -5.39 -12.37 7.24
CA GLU A 36 -5.16 -12.28 8.68
C GLU A 36 -6.32 -11.56 9.37
N ASN A 37 -6.59 -11.95 10.61
CA ASN A 37 -7.56 -11.26 11.48
C ASN A 37 -8.94 -11.07 10.82
N ASN A 38 -9.43 -12.06 10.06
CA ASN A 38 -10.68 -11.98 9.28
C ASN A 38 -10.71 -10.85 8.24
N GLY A 39 -9.57 -10.59 7.63
CA GLY A 39 -9.46 -9.65 6.52
C GLY A 39 -8.29 -9.97 5.61
N ILE A 40 -8.21 -9.23 4.51
CA ILE A 40 -7.14 -9.32 3.54
C ILE A 40 -6.26 -8.08 3.67
N LYS A 41 -4.97 -8.29 3.92
CA LYS A 41 -3.93 -7.26 3.86
C LYS A 41 -3.28 -7.34 2.48
N ILE A 42 -3.44 -6.32 1.66
CA ILE A 42 -2.64 -6.13 0.45
C ILE A 42 -1.44 -5.24 0.78
N TYR A 43 -0.30 -5.51 0.16
CA TYR A 43 0.91 -4.74 0.44
C TYR A 43 1.83 -4.60 -0.76
N VAL A 44 2.68 -3.58 -0.68
CA VAL A 44 3.85 -3.37 -1.53
C VAL A 44 5.03 -3.00 -0.63
N LYS A 45 6.12 -3.74 -0.78
CA LYS A 45 7.42 -3.50 -0.15
C LYS A 45 8.42 -3.08 -1.21
N ASP A 46 9.20 -2.05 -0.94
CA ASP A 46 10.27 -1.59 -1.79
C ASP A 46 11.58 -1.46 -1.00
N THR A 47 12.71 -1.44 -1.72
CA THR A 47 14.05 -1.17 -1.15
C THR A 47 14.58 0.21 -1.55
N GLY A 48 13.68 1.14 -1.90
CA GLY A 48 14.02 2.44 -2.44
C GLY A 48 14.52 3.44 -1.40
N ILE A 49 14.34 4.73 -1.69
CA ILE A 49 14.88 5.82 -0.87
C ILE A 49 14.28 5.89 0.55
N GLY A 50 13.13 5.24 0.78
CA GLY A 50 12.40 5.27 2.05
C GLY A 50 11.93 6.67 2.48
N ILE A 51 11.37 6.75 3.68
CA ILE A 51 10.75 7.95 4.25
C ILE A 51 11.38 8.21 5.61
N SER A 52 11.73 9.48 5.89
CA SER A 52 12.21 9.85 7.23
C SER A 52 11.09 9.81 8.25
N GLU A 53 11.42 9.44 9.50
CA GLU A 53 10.48 9.33 10.61
C GLU A 53 9.58 10.57 10.78
N LYS A 54 10.15 11.78 10.69
CA LYS A 54 9.42 13.06 10.77
C LYS A 54 8.30 13.23 9.72
N ASN A 55 8.38 12.53 8.61
CA ASN A 55 7.43 12.63 7.49
C ASN A 55 6.34 11.56 7.57
N LEU A 56 6.58 10.43 8.27
CA LEU A 56 5.63 9.32 8.39
C LEU A 56 4.22 9.74 8.83
N PRO A 57 4.04 10.65 9.82
CA PRO A 57 2.70 11.05 10.26
C PRO A 57 1.88 11.74 9.18
N ARG A 58 2.53 12.28 8.13
CA ARG A 58 1.90 13.11 7.11
C ARG A 58 1.71 12.38 5.78
N VAL A 59 2.28 11.19 5.57
CA VAL A 59 2.28 10.49 4.27
C VAL A 59 0.90 10.27 3.64
N PHE A 60 -0.17 10.21 4.44
CA PHE A 60 -1.55 10.04 3.97
C PHE A 60 -2.34 11.36 3.89
N HIS A 61 -1.75 12.51 4.24
CA HIS A 61 -2.39 13.80 4.06
C HIS A 61 -2.39 14.21 2.58
N ARG A 62 -3.34 15.06 2.20
CA ARG A 62 -3.47 15.55 0.82
C ARG A 62 -2.32 16.50 0.49
N PHE A 63 -1.85 16.43 -0.75
CA PHE A 63 -0.83 17.33 -1.31
C PHE A 63 0.56 17.23 -0.67
N GLU A 64 0.79 16.23 0.19
CA GLU A 64 2.12 16.00 0.75
C GLU A 64 3.07 15.44 -0.29
N LYS A 65 4.25 16.07 -0.37
CA LYS A 65 5.38 15.63 -1.17
C LYS A 65 6.63 15.83 -0.34
N PHE A 66 7.43 14.77 -0.25
CA PHE A 66 8.70 14.79 0.50
C PHE A 66 9.92 14.95 -0.40
N ASP A 67 9.69 15.02 -1.70
CA ASP A 67 10.67 15.35 -2.72
C ASP A 67 10.01 16.35 -3.69
N THR A 68 10.56 17.56 -3.75
CA THR A 68 10.07 18.68 -4.56
C THR A 68 10.22 18.45 -6.06
N PHE A 69 11.13 17.59 -6.48
CA PHE A 69 11.35 17.24 -7.89
C PHE A 69 10.47 16.08 -8.36
N ALA A 70 9.79 15.43 -7.42
CA ALA A 70 9.02 14.23 -7.70
C ALA A 70 7.67 14.56 -8.36
N GLN A 71 7.48 14.09 -9.61
CA GLN A 71 6.25 14.21 -10.41
C GLN A 71 5.01 13.65 -9.68
N GLY A 72 3.85 14.30 -9.82
CA GLY A 72 2.55 13.85 -9.25
C GLY A 72 1.82 14.92 -8.43
N THR A 73 0.57 14.67 -8.03
CA THR A 73 -0.28 15.65 -7.32
C THR A 73 -0.18 15.58 -5.78
N GLY A 74 0.45 14.53 -5.24
CA GLY A 74 0.42 14.26 -3.79
C GLY A 74 -0.96 13.76 -3.31
N LEU A 75 -1.83 13.31 -4.22
CA LEU A 75 -3.17 12.82 -3.84
C LEU A 75 -3.25 11.30 -3.68
N GLY A 76 -2.36 10.53 -4.31
CA GLY A 76 -2.46 9.07 -4.40
C GLY A 76 -2.67 8.36 -3.05
N LEU A 77 -1.81 8.63 -2.07
CA LEU A 77 -1.92 8.02 -0.73
C LEU A 77 -3.14 8.51 0.07
N SER A 78 -3.51 9.79 -0.07
CA SER A 78 -4.73 10.30 0.56
C SER A 78 -6.02 9.70 -0.01
N ILE A 79 -6.02 9.38 -1.32
CA ILE A 79 -7.10 8.63 -1.96
C ILE A 79 -7.14 7.19 -1.42
N CYS A 80 -5.97 6.57 -1.25
CA CYS A 80 -5.89 5.23 -0.63
C CYS A 80 -6.49 5.24 0.77
N LYS A 81 -6.14 6.24 1.61
CA LYS A 81 -6.72 6.41 2.94
C LYS A 81 -8.24 6.52 2.90
N ALA A 82 -8.77 7.40 2.05
CA ALA A 82 -10.21 7.58 1.91
C ALA A 82 -10.94 6.30 1.45
N ILE A 83 -10.35 5.56 0.51
CA ILE A 83 -10.89 4.26 0.06
C ILE A 83 -10.90 3.27 1.22
N THR A 84 -9.77 3.10 1.90
CA THR A 84 -9.64 2.15 3.00
C THR A 84 -10.60 2.47 4.14
N ASP A 85 -10.72 3.74 4.53
CA ASP A 85 -11.64 4.17 5.59
C ASP A 85 -13.10 3.90 5.22
N LYS A 86 -13.50 4.21 3.98
CA LYS A 86 -14.86 3.94 3.48
C LYS A 86 -15.21 2.45 3.51
N MET A 87 -14.20 1.59 3.43
CA MET A 87 -14.35 0.13 3.45
C MET A 87 -14.12 -0.46 4.86
N ASN A 88 -14.13 0.37 5.90
CA ASN A 88 -13.87 -0.03 7.30
C ASN A 88 -12.55 -0.76 7.49
N GLY A 89 -11.56 -0.45 6.64
CA GLY A 89 -10.24 -1.06 6.65
C GLY A 89 -9.24 -0.30 7.52
N LYS A 90 -7.98 -0.71 7.41
CA LYS A 90 -6.82 -0.05 8.03
C LYS A 90 -5.73 0.11 6.98
N ILE A 91 -4.97 1.19 7.04
CA ILE A 91 -3.87 1.45 6.11
C ILE A 91 -2.69 1.95 6.91
N GLY A 92 -1.49 1.61 6.48
CA GLY A 92 -0.28 2.04 7.15
C GLY A 92 0.95 1.96 6.27
N VAL A 93 2.04 2.43 6.85
CA VAL A 93 3.37 2.36 6.25
C VAL A 93 4.41 2.15 7.34
N GLN A 94 5.37 1.29 7.05
CA GLN A 94 6.63 1.19 7.77
C GLN A 94 7.73 1.59 6.80
N SER A 95 8.60 2.53 7.15
CA SER A 95 9.64 2.99 6.24
C SER A 95 10.81 3.56 7.01
N GLN A 96 12.00 3.39 6.44
CA GLN A 96 13.23 3.99 6.95
C GLN A 96 13.99 4.63 5.79
N LYS A 97 14.40 5.89 5.96
CA LYS A 97 15.20 6.61 4.97
C LYS A 97 16.44 5.78 4.60
N GLY A 98 16.62 5.54 3.30
CA GLY A 98 17.69 4.74 2.71
C GLY A 98 17.50 3.22 2.75
N LYS A 99 16.37 2.71 3.25
CA LYS A 99 16.09 1.26 3.32
C LYS A 99 14.78 0.83 2.65
N GLY A 100 14.06 1.76 2.04
CA GLY A 100 12.76 1.51 1.41
C GLY A 100 11.56 1.60 2.34
N SER A 101 10.41 1.20 1.81
CA SER A 101 9.11 1.31 2.46
C SER A 101 8.27 0.05 2.33
N PHE A 102 7.35 -0.12 3.27
CA PHE A 102 6.34 -1.17 3.29
C PHE A 102 4.97 -0.52 3.47
N PHE A 103 4.25 -0.34 2.38
CA PHE A 103 2.89 0.16 2.37
C PHE A 103 1.90 -0.99 2.39
N TRP A 104 0.86 -0.87 3.22
CA TRP A 104 -0.14 -1.92 3.35
C TRP A 104 -1.52 -1.34 3.58
N ALA A 105 -2.54 -2.05 3.10
CA ALA A 105 -3.94 -1.79 3.38
C ALA A 105 -4.64 -3.11 3.72
N TRP A 106 -5.30 -3.13 4.86
CA TRP A 106 -6.11 -4.24 5.35
C TRP A 106 -7.59 -3.92 5.17
N PHE A 107 -8.36 -4.91 4.72
CA PHE A 107 -9.80 -4.80 4.51
C PHE A 107 -10.52 -5.98 5.17
N PRO A 108 -11.61 -5.75 5.92
CA PRO A 108 -12.39 -6.84 6.47
C PRO A 108 -12.97 -7.68 5.34
N CYS A 109 -12.80 -9.00 5.43
CA CYS A 109 -13.30 -9.91 4.40
C CYS A 109 -13.63 -11.28 4.98
N THR A 110 -14.75 -11.86 4.54
CA THR A 110 -15.10 -13.26 4.80
C THR A 110 -14.72 -14.09 3.58
N ALA A 111 -13.48 -14.57 3.59
CA ALA A 111 -12.97 -15.49 2.59
C ALA A 111 -13.29 -16.94 3.00
N LYS A 112 -13.85 -17.72 2.07
CA LYS A 112 -13.72 -19.19 2.12
C LYS A 112 -12.48 -19.51 1.30
N ILE A 113 -11.33 -19.69 1.95
CA ILE A 113 -10.11 -20.07 1.26
C ILE A 113 -10.21 -21.55 0.93
N SER A 114 -10.46 -21.89 -0.34
CA SER A 114 -10.19 -23.24 -0.82
C SER A 114 -8.69 -23.40 -0.93
N GLN A 115 -8.11 -24.37 -0.21
CA GLN A 115 -6.71 -24.74 -0.44
C GLN A 115 -6.58 -25.22 -1.90
N ALA A 116 -5.92 -24.43 -2.74
CA ALA A 116 -5.37 -24.98 -3.97
C ALA A 116 -4.10 -25.75 -3.57
N PRO A 117 -3.94 -27.02 -3.97
CA PRO A 117 -2.67 -27.70 -3.79
C PRO A 117 -1.63 -26.93 -4.59
N PHE A 118 -0.59 -26.42 -3.93
CA PHE A 118 0.61 -26.01 -4.64
C PHE A 118 1.10 -27.24 -5.41
N ALA A 119 1.03 -27.20 -6.73
CA ALA A 119 1.64 -28.21 -7.57
C ALA A 119 3.16 -28.10 -7.40
N THR A 120 3.75 -29.17 -6.88
CA THR A 120 5.20 -29.42 -6.76
C THR A 120 5.91 -29.32 -8.09
#